data_AF-A0A350LKE4-F1
#
_entry.id   AF-A0A350LKE4-F1
#
_cell.length_a   1.000
_cell.length_b   1.000
_cell.length_c   1.000
_cell.angle_alpha   90.00
_cell.angle_beta   90.00
_cell.angle_gamma   90.00
#
_symmetry.space_group_name_H-M   'P 1'
#
loop_
_entity.id
_entity.type
_entity.pdbx_description
1 polymer ?
#
loop_
_entity_poly.entity_id
_entity_poly.type
_entity_poly.pdbx_seq_one_letter_code
_entity_poly.pdbx_strand_id
1 'polypeptide(L)'
;ATIAFGLLWLINPEPRCVLTTESFSGLIGICACAALGQYALTKAYSEGHVLLSSCLSYTTIPISLLIGFSIFEDAMTLLAVIGSLLIVLTSVAATVLTKKDSD
;
A
#
# COMPACT_ATOMS: atom_id res chain seq x y z
N ALA A 1 -22.30 -6.93 6.55
CA ALA A 1 -21.53 -7.11 7.80
C ALA A 1 -20.79 -5.83 8.20
N THR A 2 -20.02 -5.19 7.32
CA THR A 2 -19.30 -3.92 7.57
C THR A 2 -20.18 -2.74 7.94
N ILE A 3 -21.34 -2.56 7.29
CA ILE A 3 -22.29 -1.47 7.63
C ILE A 3 -22.90 -1.68 9.02
N ALA A 4 -23.23 -2.92 9.38
CA ALA A 4 -23.75 -3.27 10.70
C ALA A 4 -22.70 -3.07 11.81
N PHE A 5 -21.43 -3.39 11.53
CA PHE A 5 -20.32 -3.12 12.44
C PHE A 5 -20.05 -1.62 12.58
N GLY A 6 -20.17 -0.85 11.50
CA GLY A 6 -20.08 0.61 11.52
C GLY A 6 -21.19 1.30 12.31
N LEU A 7 -22.43 0.78 12.23
CA LEU A 7 -23.56 1.26 13.04
C LEU A 7 -23.42 0.89 14.52
N LEU A 8 -22.89 -0.28 14.84
CA LEU A 8 -22.59 -0.70 16.21
C LEU A 8 -21.46 0.14 16.83
N TRP A 9 -20.47 0.53 16.02
CA TRP A 9 -19.36 1.40 16.45
C TRP A 9 -19.84 2.83 16.75
N LEU A 10 -20.90 3.30 16.10
CA LEU A 10 -21.50 4.63 16.31
C LEU A 10 -22.22 4.76 17.68
N ILE A 11 -22.56 3.63 18.31
CA ILE A 11 -23.22 3.58 19.62
C ILE A 11 -22.20 3.61 20.79
N ASN A 12 -20.91 3.36 20.54
CA ASN A 12 -19.87 3.45 21.57
C ASN A 12 -19.31 4.88 21.69
N PRO A 13 -19.40 5.54 22.87
CA PRO A 13 -18.87 6.88 23.06
C PRO A 13 -17.37 6.83 23.39
N GLU A 14 -16.54 6.49 22.41
CA GLU A 14 -15.10 6.75 22.47
C GLU A 14 -14.83 8.24 22.15
N PRO A 15 -13.74 8.84 22.67
CA PRO A 15 -13.46 10.26 22.51
C PRO A 15 -13.36 10.63 21.03
N ARG A 16 -14.30 11.45 20.56
CA ARG A 16 -14.29 12.03 19.22
C ARG A 16 -13.01 12.86 19.09
N CYS A 17 -12.04 12.30 18.39
CA CYS A 17 -10.78 12.96 18.06
C CYS A 17 -11.09 14.33 17.44
N VAL A 18 -10.72 15.39 18.15
CA VAL A 18 -10.84 16.75 17.63
C VAL A 18 -9.78 16.92 16.55
N LEU A 19 -10.24 17.20 15.33
CA LEU A 19 -9.39 17.53 14.20
C LEU A 19 -8.67 18.84 14.52
N THR A 20 -7.50 18.72 15.16
CA THR A 20 -6.61 19.84 15.45
C THR A 20 -6.12 20.47 14.15
N THR A 21 -6.06 21.79 14.08
CA THR A 21 -5.66 22.56 12.89
C THR A 21 -4.27 22.18 12.37
N GLU A 22 -3.37 21.76 13.25
CA GLU A 22 -2.02 21.28 12.89
C GLU A 22 -2.04 19.95 12.11
N SER A 23 -2.92 19.01 12.48
CA SER A 23 -3.04 17.71 11.81
C SER A 23 -3.67 17.82 10.42
N PHE A 24 -4.41 18.89 10.16
CA PHE A 24 -5.06 19.13 8.88
C PHE A 24 -4.05 19.26 7.73
N SER A 25 -2.90 19.90 7.98
CA SER A 25 -1.85 20.08 6.97
C SER A 25 -1.23 18.74 6.54
N GLY A 26 -0.90 17.87 7.51
CA GLY A 26 -0.44 16.51 7.23
C GLY A 26 -1.49 15.66 6.52
N LEU A 27 -2.77 15.85 6.85
CA LEU A 27 -3.88 15.12 6.23
C LEU A 27 -4.04 15.47 4.76
N ILE A 28 -3.93 16.76 4.39
CA ILE A 28 -3.97 17.18 2.98
C ILE A 28 -2.78 16.60 2.21
N GLY A 29 -1.58 16.59 2.81
CA GLY A 29 -0.40 15.98 2.18
C GLY A 29 -0.61 14.49 1.86
N ILE A 30 -1.11 13.72 2.83
CA ILE A 30 -1.40 12.29 2.64
C ILE A 30 -2.54 12.10 1.64
N CYS A 31 -3.63 12.89 1.71
CA CYS A 31 -4.74 12.81 0.77
C CYS A 31 -4.32 13.11 -0.67
N ALA A 32 -3.48 14.11 -0.88
CA ALA A 32 -2.96 14.44 -2.21
C ALA A 32 -2.08 13.30 -2.76
N CYS A 33 -1.16 12.78 -1.93
CA CYS A 33 -0.31 11.65 -2.33
C CYS A 33 -1.13 10.38 -2.61
N ALA A 34 -2.15 10.10 -1.78
CA ALA A 34 -3.07 8.98 -1.97
C ALA A 34 -3.91 9.13 -3.24
N ALA A 35 -4.43 10.34 -3.53
CA ALA A 35 -5.20 10.61 -4.74
C ALA A 35 -4.34 10.44 -6.01
N LEU A 36 -3.09 10.92 -5.99
CA LEU A 36 -2.14 10.71 -7.07
C LEU A 36 -1.80 9.23 -7.27
N GLY A 37 -1.59 8.49 -6.17
CA GLY A 37 -1.36 7.05 -6.22
C GLY A 37 -2.54 6.30 -6.84
N GLN A 38 -3.77 6.64 -6.45
CA GLN A 38 -4.98 6.06 -7.04
C GLN A 38 -5.17 6.46 -8.51
N TYR A 39 -4.82 7.69 -8.89
CA TYR A 39 -4.88 8.12 -10.29
C TYR A 39 -3.86 7.37 -11.16
N ALA A 40 -2.62 7.20 -10.68
CA ALA A 40 -1.59 6.42 -11.37
C ALA A 40 -2.00 4.96 -11.52
N LEU A 41 -2.60 4.36 -10.48
CA LEU A 41 -3.13 3.00 -10.52
C LEU A 41 -4.24 2.86 -11.58
N THR A 42 -5.17 3.82 -11.62
CA THR A 42 -6.27 3.85 -12.60
C THR A 42 -5.74 4.00 -14.02
N LYS A 43 -4.73 4.86 -14.22
CA LYS A 43 -4.07 5.00 -15.52
C LYS A 43 -3.34 3.72 -15.93
N ALA A 44 -2.67 3.05 -14.98
CA ALA A 44 -1.99 1.77 -15.22
C ALA A 44 -2.98 0.66 -15.65
N TYR A 45 -4.20 0.66 -15.12
CA TYR A 45 -5.27 -0.22 -15.58
C TYR A 45 -5.79 0.12 -16.99
N SER A 46 -5.68 1.39 -17.40
CA SER A 46 -6.22 1.85 -18.68
C SER A 46 -5.31 1.60 -19.89
N GLU A 47 -3.98 1.53 -19.73
CA GLU A 47 -3.04 1.46 -20.88
C GLU A 47 -2.44 0.09 -21.18
N GLY A 48 -2.51 -0.89 -20.27
CA GLY A 48 -2.16 -2.26 -20.65
C GLY A 48 -1.61 -3.12 -19.54
N HIS A 49 -2.14 -4.34 -19.47
CA HIS A 49 -1.76 -5.46 -18.61
C HIS A 49 -2.22 -5.35 -17.15
N VAL A 50 -3.33 -6.03 -16.87
CA VAL A 50 -3.89 -6.32 -15.54
C VAL A 50 -2.83 -6.84 -14.55
N LEU A 51 -1.78 -7.47 -15.08
CA LEU A 51 -0.65 -8.01 -14.33
C LEU A 51 0.29 -6.94 -13.77
N LEU A 52 0.45 -5.82 -14.47
CA LEU A 52 1.30 -4.71 -14.03
C LEU A 52 0.75 -4.08 -12.74
N SER A 53 -0.57 -3.92 -12.65
CA SER A 53 -1.22 -3.37 -11.46
C SER A 53 -1.10 -4.28 -10.23
N SER A 54 -1.24 -5.59 -10.42
CA SER A 54 -1.00 -6.57 -9.35
C SER A 54 0.44 -6.52 -8.88
N CYS A 55 1.41 -6.44 -9.79
CA CYS A 55 2.83 -6.36 -9.44
C CYS A 55 3.18 -5.11 -8.65
N LEU A 56 2.57 -3.95 -8.98
CA LEU A 56 2.80 -2.70 -8.25
C LEU A 56 2.31 -2.77 -6.80
N SER A 57 1.16 -3.43 -6.57
CA SER A 57 0.63 -3.64 -5.22
C SER A 57 1.55 -4.53 -4.38
N TYR A 58 2.09 -5.61 -4.95
CA TYR A 58 3.07 -6.47 -4.25
C TYR A 58 4.44 -5.80 -4.04
N THR A 59 4.83 -4.89 -4.93
CA THR A 59 6.07 -4.08 -4.78
C THR A 59 5.97 -3.01 -3.68
N THR A 60 4.76 -2.73 -3.17
CA THR A 60 4.61 -1.76 -2.06
C THR A 60 5.28 -2.26 -0.78
N ILE A 61 5.39 -3.59 -0.59
CA ILE A 61 6.00 -4.21 0.60
C ILE A 61 7.49 -3.85 0.76
N PRO A 62 8.38 -4.11 -0.22
CA PRO A 62 9.79 -3.70 -0.13
C PRO A 62 9.95 -2.17 -0.11
N ILE A 63 9.11 -1.41 -0.82
CA ILE A 63 9.17 0.07 -0.80
C ILE A 63 8.86 0.59 0.62
N SER A 64 7.85 0.03 1.28
CA SER A 64 7.49 0.39 2.65
C SER A 64 8.63 0.07 3.63
N LEU A 65 9.29 -1.07 3.46
CA LEU A 65 10.47 -1.44 4.25
C LEU A 65 11.66 -0.50 3.99
N LEU A 66 11.90 -0.11 2.75
CA LEU A 66 12.96 0.84 2.38
C LEU A 66 12.71 2.22 2.99
N ILE A 67 11.47 2.72 2.89
CA ILE A 67 11.07 4.00 3.47
C ILE A 67 11.11 3.92 5.01
N GLY A 68 10.64 2.82 5.60
CA GLY A 68 10.68 2.58 7.04
C GLY A 68 12.10 2.55 7.59
N PHE A 69 13.02 1.84 6.93
CA PHE A 69 14.44 1.85 7.28
C PHE A 69 15.05 3.25 7.13
N SER A 70 14.74 3.96 6.04
CA SER A 70 15.37 5.25 5.75
C SER A 70 14.84 6.42 6.59
N ILE A 71 13.59 6.37 7.06
CA ILE A 71 12.96 7.45 7.84
C ILE A 71 12.97 7.17 9.35
N PHE A 72 12.79 5.90 9.75
CA PHE A 72 12.63 5.53 11.15
C PHE A 72 13.84 4.79 11.74
N GLU A 73 14.85 4.42 10.93
CA GLU A 73 16.02 3.62 11.35
C GLU A 73 15.62 2.39 12.19
N ASP A 74 14.45 1.81 11.87
CA ASP A 74 13.89 0.70 12.62
C ASP A 74 14.77 -0.55 12.45
N ALA A 75 14.96 -1.31 13.53
CA ALA A 75 15.80 -2.51 13.54
C ALA A 75 15.11 -3.61 12.70
N MET A 76 15.35 -3.59 11.39
CA MET A 76 14.85 -4.59 10.47
C MET A 76 15.33 -5.98 10.91
N THR A 77 14.44 -6.73 11.53
CA THR A 77 14.70 -8.13 11.89
C THR A 77 15.12 -8.88 10.63
N LEU A 78 16.15 -9.71 10.71
CA LEU A 78 16.65 -10.53 9.59
C LEU A 78 15.52 -11.30 8.87
N LEU A 79 14.48 -11.69 9.63
CA LEU A 79 13.26 -12.32 9.13
C LEU A 79 12.43 -11.40 8.20
N ALA A 80 12.32 -10.10 8.51
CA ALA A 80 11.60 -9.14 7.69
C ALA A 80 12.32 -8.89 6.36
N VAL A 81 13.66 -8.84 6.39
CA VAL A 81 14.48 -8.73 5.17
C VAL A 81 14.26 -9.95 4.28
N ILE A 82 14.41 -11.17 4.82
CA ILE A 82 14.21 -12.42 4.07
C ILE A 82 12.79 -12.50 3.51
N GLY A 83 11.77 -12.17 4.30
CA GLY A 83 10.37 -12.17 3.86
C GLY A 83 10.12 -11.21 2.71
N SER A 84 10.66 -9.99 2.77
CA SER A 84 10.52 -8.99 1.71
C SER A 84 11.21 -9.42 0.41
N LEU A 85 12.40 -10.04 0.52
CA LEU A 85 13.15 -10.55 -0.61
C LEU A 85 12.40 -11.69 -1.30
N LEU A 86 11.81 -12.61 -0.53
CA LEU A 86 10.96 -13.69 -1.04
C LEU A 86 9.73 -13.16 -1.79
N ILE A 87 9.07 -12.13 -1.24
CA ILE A 87 7.91 -11.49 -1.86
C ILE A 87 8.30 -10.82 -3.18
N VAL A 88 9.43 -10.11 -3.22
CA VAL A 88 9.95 -9.48 -4.45
C VAL A 88 10.25 -10.54 -5.51
N LEU A 89 10.96 -11.61 -5.15
CA LEU A 89 11.28 -12.70 -6.06
C LEU A 89 10.01 -13.34 -6.64
N THR A 90 9.00 -13.57 -5.79
CA THR A 90 7.71 -14.12 -6.21
C THR A 90 6.96 -13.17 -7.14
N SER A 91 7.02 -11.86 -6.87
CA SER A 91 6.36 -10.82 -7.69
C SER A 91 6.99 -10.72 -9.09
N VAL A 92 8.32 -10.77 -9.17
CA VAL A 92 9.04 -10.77 -10.46
C VAL A 92 8.80 -12.08 -11.20
N ALA A 93 8.84 -13.23 -10.52
CA ALA A 93 8.56 -14.53 -11.12
C ALA A 93 7.15 -14.59 -11.75
N ALA A 94 6.13 -14.06 -11.06
CA ALA A 94 4.76 -13.97 -11.61
C ALA A 94 4.70 -13.14 -12.91
N THR A 95 5.49 -12.06 -12.99
CA THR A 95 5.57 -11.22 -14.20
C THR A 95 6.25 -11.96 -15.36
N VAL A 96 7.34 -12.68 -15.07
CA VAL A 96 8.13 -13.40 -16.08
C VAL A 96 7.39 -14.64 -16.59
N LEU A 97 6.63 -15.34 -15.75
CA LEU A 97 5.83 -16.50 -16.13
C LEU A 97 4.72 -16.16 -17.11
N THR A 98 3.96 -15.07 -16.88
CA THR A 98 3.00 -14.60 -17.90
C THR A 98 3.65 -14.39 -19.25
N LYS A 99 4.83 -13.77 -19.29
CA LYS A 99 5.49 -13.44 -20.56
C LYS A 99 5.97 -14.69 -21.32
N LYS A 100 6.06 -15.83 -20.65
CA LYS A 100 6.57 -17.10 -21.18
C LYS A 100 5.47 -18.02 -21.72
N ASP A 101 4.20 -17.78 -21.40
CA ASP A 101 3.04 -18.53 -21.96
C ASP A 101 2.52 -17.95 -23.29
N SER A 102 3.14 -16.90 -23.82
CA SER A 102 2.79 -16.29 -25.13
C SER A 102 3.79 -16.63 -26.25
N ASP A 103 4.63 -17.65 -26.04
CA ASP A 103 5.57 -18.21 -27.02
C ASP A 103 5.35 -19.73 -27.10
#